data_AF-A0A1L7LIN4-F1
#
_entry.id   AF-A0A1L7LIN4-F1
#
_cell.length_a   1.000
_cell.length_b   1.000
_cell.length_c   1.000
_cell.angle_alpha   90.00
_cell.angle_beta   90.00
_cell.angle_gamma   90.00
#
_symmetry.space_group_name_H-M   'P 1'
#
loop_
_entity.id
_entity.type
_entity.pdbx_description
1 polymer ?
#
loop_
_entity_poly.entity_id
_entity_poly.type
_entity_poly.pdbx_seq_one_letter_code
_entity_poly.pdbx_strand_id
1 'polypeptide(L)'
;MDEFNQVERFLYLYTELYKGNTINKQVYLDKFGVSDASFNKDIRKLKDAARHLNLDFDIKINKKESYYYLDYTSETGGNLSDIEAYTLSKILLESRALSKKKQKYY
;
A
#
# COMPACT_ATOMS: atom_id res chain seq x y z
N MET A 1 16.57 -10.11 -23.18
CA MET A 1 15.72 -10.12 -21.98
C MET A 1 14.79 -8.96 -22.19
N ASP A 2 13.49 -9.20 -22.40
CA ASP A 2 12.56 -8.09 -22.63
C ASP A 2 12.54 -7.23 -21.37
N GLU A 3 13.07 -6.02 -21.50
CA GLU A 3 13.08 -5.00 -20.45
C GLU A 3 11.64 -4.73 -20.04
N PHE A 4 11.34 -4.79 -18.73
CA PHE A 4 10.00 -4.47 -18.23
C PHE A 4 9.57 -3.10 -18.77
N ASN A 5 8.46 -3.09 -19.51
CA ASN A 5 7.97 -1.87 -20.11
C ASN A 5 7.33 -0.97 -19.04
N GLN A 6 7.08 0.29 -19.38
CA GLN A 6 6.56 1.26 -18.41
C GLN A 6 5.20 0.87 -17.81
N VAL A 7 4.36 0.17 -18.57
CA VAL A 7 3.02 -0.25 -18.10
C VAL A 7 3.15 -1.31 -17.02
N GLU A 8 4.02 -2.29 -17.22
CA GLU A 8 4.27 -3.36 -16.24
C GLU A 8 4.82 -2.81 -14.93
N ARG A 9 5.76 -1.86 -15.03
CA ARG A 9 6.31 -1.18 -13.85
C ARG A 9 5.29 -0.34 -13.10
N PHE A 10 4.41 0.34 -13.83
CA PHE A 10 3.31 1.12 -13.25
C PHE A 10 2.32 0.21 -12.50
N LEU A 11 1.92 -0.90 -13.12
CA LEU A 11 1.06 -1.90 -12.48
C LEU A 11 1.71 -2.48 -11.23
N TYR A 12 3.02 -2.75 -11.27
CA TYR A 12 3.75 -3.20 -10.10
C TYR A 12 3.70 -2.17 -8.96
N LEU A 13 4.00 -0.90 -9.23
CA LEU A 13 3.94 0.15 -8.21
C LEU A 13 2.55 0.22 -7.58
N TYR A 14 1.51 0.29 -8.41
CA TYR A 14 0.13 0.38 -7.94
C TYR A 14 -0.26 -0.83 -7.08
N THR A 15 0.01 -2.05 -7.56
CA THR A 15 -0.41 -3.28 -6.86
C THR A 15 0.28 -3.44 -5.51
N GLU A 16 1.58 -3.16 -5.41
CA GLU A 16 2.30 -3.25 -4.15
C GLU A 16 1.85 -2.18 -3.16
N LEU A 17 1.73 -0.93 -3.63
CA LEU A 17 1.25 0.16 -2.80
C LEU A 17 -0.18 -0.07 -2.30
N TYR A 18 -1.08 -0.54 -3.17
CA TYR A 18 -2.47 -0.83 -2.82
C TYR A 18 -2.62 -1.94 -1.78
N LYS A 19 -1.74 -2.95 -1.79
CA LYS A 19 -1.67 -3.99 -0.76
C LYS A 19 -1.18 -3.46 0.60
N GLY A 20 -0.71 -2.22 0.67
CA GLY A 20 -0.08 -1.64 1.85
C GLY A 20 1.41 -1.92 1.97
N ASN A 21 2.04 -2.49 0.93
CA ASN A 21 3.50 -2.66 0.91
C ASN A 21 4.20 -1.32 0.63
N THR A 22 5.45 -1.22 1.06
CA THR A 22 6.30 -0.06 0.78
C THR A 22 7.21 -0.34 -0.41
N ILE A 23 7.55 0.71 -1.16
CA ILE A 23 8.48 0.63 -2.29
C ILE A 23 9.80 1.28 -1.89
N ASN A 24 10.83 0.46 -1.67
CA ASN A 24 12.19 0.97 -1.59
C ASN A 24 12.70 1.32 -3.00
N LYS A 25 13.26 2.52 -3.15
CA LYS A 25 13.73 3.02 -4.44
C LYS A 25 14.84 2.15 -5.04
N GLN A 26 15.87 1.81 -4.26
CA GLN A 26 17.03 1.06 -4.79
C GLN A 26 16.60 -0.33 -5.27
N VAL A 27 15.78 -1.03 -4.48
CA VAL A 27 15.22 -2.33 -4.84
C VAL A 27 14.42 -2.26 -6.14
N TYR A 28 13.66 -1.18 -6.34
CA TYR A 28 12.92 -0.96 -7.59
C TYR A 28 13.85 -0.74 -8.79
N LEU A 29 14.87 0.11 -8.65
CA LEU A 29 15.83 0.38 -9.72
C LEU A 29 16.56 -0.91 -10.14
N ASP A 30 17.01 -1.69 -9.16
CA ASP A 30 17.72 -2.96 -9.40
C ASP A 30 16.79 -4.00 -10.05
N LYS A 31 15.54 -4.08 -9.60
CA LYS A 31 14.55 -5.03 -10.13
C LYS A 31 14.20 -4.77 -11.60
N PHE A 32 14.10 -3.50 -11.98
CA PHE A 32 13.63 -3.11 -13.30
C PHE A 32 14.74 -2.59 -14.23
N GLY A 33 15.98 -2.47 -13.74
CA GLY A 33 17.12 -1.97 -14.52
C GLY A 33 16.95 -0.53 -14.98
N VAL A 34 16.20 0.30 -14.25
CA VAL A 34 15.87 1.67 -14.67
C VAL A 34 16.66 2.72 -13.91
N SER A 35 16.75 3.92 -14.48
CA SER A 35 17.37 5.08 -13.82
C SER A 35 16.43 5.76 -12.82
N ASP A 36 17.00 6.56 -11.93
CA ASP A 36 16.28 7.46 -11.03
C ASP A 36 15.26 8.34 -11.76
N ALA A 37 15.61 8.84 -12.95
CA ALA A 37 14.74 9.68 -13.75
C ALA A 37 13.48 8.92 -14.20
N SER A 38 13.64 7.67 -14.65
CA SER A 38 12.54 6.79 -15.02
C SER A 38 11.66 6.45 -13.81
N PHE A 39 12.26 6.11 -12.67
CA PHE A 39 11.51 5.88 -11.43
C PHE A 39 10.69 7.10 -11.00
N ASN A 40 11.31 8.28 -10.98
CA ASN A 40 10.62 9.53 -10.62
C ASN A 40 9.46 9.84 -11.57
N LYS A 41 9.61 9.53 -12.87
CA LYS A 41 8.55 9.66 -13.87
C LYS A 41 7.41 8.67 -13.60
N ASP A 42 7.72 7.43 -13.25
CA ASP A 42 6.73 6.40 -12.93
C ASP A 42 5.93 6.77 -11.66
N ILE A 43 6.59 7.23 -10.59
CA ILE A 43 5.93 7.73 -9.37
C ILE A 43 5.06 8.96 -9.67
N ARG A 44 5.56 9.91 -10.47
CA ARG A 44 4.77 11.09 -10.84
C ARG A 44 3.51 10.70 -11.60
N LYS A 45 3.63 9.81 -12.59
CA LYS A 45 2.46 9.28 -13.32
C LYS A 45 1.45 8.64 -12.38
N LEU A 46 1.91 7.88 -11.39
CA LEU A 46 1.00 7.22 -10.45
C LEU A 46 0.26 8.24 -9.57
N LYS A 47 0.95 9.28 -9.08
CA LYS A 47 0.32 10.40 -8.37
C LYS A 47 -0.70 11.15 -9.23
N ASP A 48 -0.34 11.43 -10.48
CA ASP A 48 -1.23 12.17 -11.39
C ASP A 48 -2.46 11.33 -11.75
N ALA A 49 -2.29 10.02 -11.96
CA ALA A 49 -3.40 9.09 -12.17
C ALA A 49 -4.33 9.02 -10.93
N ALA A 50 -3.77 8.93 -9.73
CA ALA A 50 -4.56 8.93 -8.49
C ALA A 50 -5.40 10.20 -8.35
N ARG A 51 -4.82 11.38 -8.62
CA ARG A 51 -5.58 12.64 -8.62
C ARG A 51 -6.65 12.68 -9.71
N HIS A 52 -6.34 12.24 -10.92
CA HIS A 52 -7.29 12.28 -12.04
C HIS A 52 -8.49 11.36 -11.82
N LEU A 53 -8.28 10.22 -11.16
CA LEU A 53 -9.31 9.25 -10.82
C LEU A 53 -10.02 9.55 -9.49
N ASN A 54 -9.67 10.65 -8.81
CA ASN A 54 -10.15 11.01 -7.46
C ASN A 54 -10.01 9.85 -6.46
N LEU A 55 -8.85 9.18 -6.48
CA LEU A 55 -8.56 8.14 -5.51
C LEU A 55 -8.28 8.77 -4.15
N ASP A 56 -8.67 8.01 -3.14
CA ASP A 56 -8.71 8.34 -1.72
C ASP A 56 -7.38 8.06 -1.00
N PHE A 57 -6.28 8.22 -1.73
CA PHE A 57 -4.93 8.12 -1.20
C PHE A 57 -3.96 9.07 -1.91
N ASP A 58 -2.90 9.45 -1.20
CA ASP A 58 -1.71 10.07 -1.78
C ASP A 58 -0.50 9.13 -1.62
N ILE A 59 0.53 9.34 -2.44
CA ILE A 59 1.78 8.59 -2.35
C ILE A 59 2.82 9.44 -1.64
N LYS A 60 3.19 9.04 -0.43
CA LYS A 60 4.19 9.75 0.37
C LYS A 60 5.54 9.03 0.36
N ILE A 61 6.58 9.78 0.73
CA ILE A 61 7.95 9.27 0.87
C ILE A 61 8.39 9.40 2.33
N ASN A 62 8.87 8.32 2.92
CA ASN A 62 9.68 8.38 4.12
C ASN A 62 11.12 8.68 3.69
N LYS A 63 11.56 9.93 3.84
CA LYS A 63 12.90 10.36 3.42
C LYS A 63 14.01 9.68 4.23
N LYS A 64 13.76 9.35 5.50
CA LYS A 64 14.75 8.75 6.39
C LYS A 64 15.11 7.33 5.96
N GLU A 65 14.11 6.59 5.51
CA GLU A 65 14.24 5.17 5.14
C GLU A 65 14.11 4.93 3.62
N SER A 66 13.98 6.00 2.83
CA SER A 66 13.96 6.01 1.37
C SER A 66 12.94 5.07 0.73
N TYR A 67 11.77 4.93 1.35
CA TYR A 67 10.65 4.17 0.80
C TYR A 67 9.41 5.04 0.55
N TYR A 68 8.60 4.59 -0.41
CA TYR A 68 7.32 5.18 -0.77
C TYR A 68 6.17 4.31 -0.26
N TYR A 69 5.08 4.93 0.15
CA TYR A 69 3.91 4.25 0.71
C TYR A 69 2.62 5.02 0.37
N LEU A 70 1.48 4.32 0.44
CA LEU A 70 0.17 4.98 0.36
C LEU A 70 -0.16 5.59 1.72
N ASP A 71 -0.52 6.86 1.68
CA ASP A 71 -1.19 7.53 2.78
C ASP A 71 -2.63 7.75 2.37
N TYR A 72 -3.52 6.95 2.92
CA TYR A 72 -4.95 7.08 2.67
C TYR A 72 -5.43 8.40 3.26
N THR A 73 -6.10 9.21 2.45
CA THR A 73 -6.74 10.40 2.99
C THR A 73 -7.89 9.93 3.89
N SER A 74 -7.95 10.49 5.10
CA SER A 74 -8.93 10.12 6.14
C SER A 74 -10.39 10.26 5.72
N GLU A 75 -10.66 10.85 4.55
CA GLU A 75 -12.00 11.06 4.03
C GLU A 75 -12.60 9.84 3.30
N THR A 76 -11.81 8.84 2.90
CA THR A 76 -12.38 7.68 2.17
C THR A 76 -11.60 6.36 2.32
N GLY A 77 -10.34 6.38 2.75
CA GLY A 77 -9.54 5.16 2.85
C GLY A 77 -9.41 4.59 4.27
N GLY A 78 -10.19 3.56 4.56
CA GLY A 78 -9.78 2.39 5.36
C GLY A 78 -9.56 2.54 6.88
N ASN A 79 -9.65 3.73 7.45
CA ASN A 79 -9.59 3.90 8.90
C ASN A 79 -11.00 3.83 9.49
N LEU A 80 -11.19 2.89 10.42
CA LEU A 80 -12.40 2.82 11.22
C LEU A 80 -12.48 4.09 12.08
N SER A 81 -13.61 4.79 12.03
CA SER A 81 -13.93 5.77 13.06
C SER A 81 -13.94 5.10 14.44
N ASP A 82 -13.78 5.89 15.51
CA ASP A 82 -13.80 5.36 16.89
C ASP A 82 -15.04 4.50 17.17
N ILE A 83 -16.18 4.89 16.60
CA ILE A 83 -17.45 4.15 16.69
C ILE A 83 -17.41 2.84 15.92
N GLU A 84 -16.88 2.84 14.69
CA GLU A 84 -16.78 1.61 13.88
C GLU A 84 -15.77 0.64 14.49
N ALA A 85 -14.65 1.14 14.99
CA ALA A 85 -13.64 0.35 15.70
C ALA A 85 -14.22 -0.27 16.98
N TYR A 86 -14.95 0.51 17.78
CA TYR A 86 -15.65 0.02 18.96
C TYR A 86 -16.71 -1.04 18.60
N THR A 87 -17.52 -0.77 17.57
CA THR A 87 -18.58 -1.68 17.12
C THR A 87 -18.02 -3.01 16.65
N LEU A 88 -16.97 -2.99 15.82
CA LEU A 88 -16.29 -4.21 15.36
C LEU A 88 -15.63 -4.96 16.51
N SER A 89 -14.98 -4.25 17.44
CA SER A 89 -14.40 -4.86 18.64
C SER A 89 -15.45 -5.59 19.47
N LYS A 90 -16.62 -4.97 19.66
CA LYS A 90 -17.75 -5.57 20.39
C LYS A 90 -18.27 -6.82 19.70
N ILE A 91 -18.48 -6.78 18.38
CA ILE A 91 -18.91 -7.95 17.58
C ILE A 91 -17.90 -9.10 17.68
N LEU A 92 -16.60 -8.81 17.57
CA LEU A 92 -15.55 -9.82 17.64
C LEU A 92 -15.44 -10.48 19.03
N LEU A 93 -15.66 -9.70 20.10
CA LEU A 93 -15.68 -10.21 21.47
C LEU A 93 -16.92 -11.05 21.74
N GLU A 94 -18.10 -10.59 21.33
CA GLU A 94 -19.38 -11.29 21.55
C GLU A 94 -19.48 -12.59 20.73
N SER A 95 -19.00 -12.58 19.49
CA SER A 95 -18.98 -13.78 18.62
C SER A 95 -18.00 -14.87 19.10
N ARG A 96 -17.16 -14.58 20.11
CA ARG A 96 -16.04 -15.44 20.55
C ARG A 96 -15.10 -15.86 19.41
N ALA A 97 -15.06 -15.11 18.31
CA ALA A 97 -14.21 -15.41 17.15
C ALA A 97 -12.72 -15.45 17.53
N LEU A 98 -12.34 -14.69 18.57
CA LEU A 98 -10.97 -14.62 19.08
C LEU A 98 -10.67 -15.64 20.20
N SER A 99 -11.61 -16.55 20.51
CA SER A 99 -11.38 -17.54 21.56
C SER A 99 -10.31 -18.55 21.13
N LYS A 100 -9.24 -18.66 21.93
CA LYS A 100 -8.13 -19.57 21.67
C LYS A 100 -8.63 -21.01 21.77
N LYS A 101 -8.66 -21.75 20.64
CA LYS A 101 -8.85 -23.20 20.69
C LYS A 101 -7.68 -23.78 21.48
N LYS A 102 -7.95 -24.32 22.67
CA LYS A 102 -6.95 -25.07 23.44
C LYS A 102 -6.57 -26.30 22.61
N GLN A 103 -5.41 -26.25 21.95
CA GLN A 103 -4.79 -27.47 21.44
C GLN A 103 -4.49 -28.36 22.64
N LYS A 104 -5.24 -29.46 22.75
CA LYS A 104 -4.87 -30.56 23.63
C LYS A 104 -3.65 -31.21 23.00
N TYR A 105 -2.49 -31.01 23.62
CA TYR A 105 -1.34 -31.87 23.37
C TYR A 105 -1.70 -33.24 23.95
N TYR A 106 -1.78 -34.25 23.09
CA TYR A 106 -1.82 -35.67 23.44
C TYR A 106 -0.43 -36.25 23.24
#